data_AF-U4K963-F1
#
_entry.id   AF-U4K963-F1
#
_cell.length_a   1.000
_cell.length_b   1.000
_cell.length_c   1.000
_cell.angle_alpha   90.00
_cell.angle_beta   90.00
_cell.angle_gamma   90.00
#
_symmetry.space_group_name_H-M   'P 1'
#
loop_
_entity.id
_entity.type
_entity.pdbx_description
1 polymer ?
#
loop_
_entity_poly.entity_id
_entity_poly.type
_entity_poly.pdbx_seq_one_letter_code
_entity_poly.pdbx_strand_id
1 'polypeptide(L)'
;MQIAPISLTAPVQGFSATITGTIETIEQGIALLMQIGNEDYQKAAPPLVTSSMGEHCRHVLDIFHALSDFENGVDYNQRRRGHDVEKTRELAIVEFQSIKQWLSQLTPDEIKQTVTVKTEVALSETLSAEVSAQLEREIAFAAAHATHHYALMKVLAIQLGYQTDKELGFAPATSSYLREKS
;
A
#
# COMPACT_ATOMS: atom_id res chain seq x y z
N MET A 1 -6.60 6.05 -27.96
CA MET A 1 -5.17 6.37 -27.78
C MET A 1 -4.54 5.16 -27.13
N GLN A 2 -3.66 4.45 -27.81
CA GLN A 2 -3.11 3.17 -27.38
C GLN A 2 -2.02 3.45 -26.33
N ILE A 3 -2.29 3.09 -25.08
CA ILE A 3 -1.34 3.27 -23.97
C ILE A 3 -0.22 2.25 -24.17
N ALA A 4 1.01 2.74 -24.31
CA ALA A 4 2.19 1.89 -24.39
C ALA A 4 2.38 1.13 -23.06
N PRO A 5 2.83 -0.13 -23.09
CA PRO A 5 3.15 -0.86 -21.86
C PRO A 5 4.28 -0.12 -21.13
N ILE A 6 4.08 0.12 -19.84
CA ILE A 6 5.14 0.60 -18.95
C ILE A 6 6.19 -0.51 -18.92
N SER A 7 7.36 -0.23 -19.48
CA SER A 7 8.48 -1.15 -19.46
C SER A 7 9.05 -1.18 -18.04
N LEU A 8 8.72 -2.23 -17.28
CA LEU A 8 9.37 -2.57 -16.02
C LEU A 8 10.77 -3.13 -16.31
N THR A 9 11.74 -2.28 -16.63
CA THR A 9 13.14 -2.72 -16.74
C THR A 9 14.14 -1.71 -16.19
N ALA A 10 14.52 -1.91 -14.93
CA ALA A 10 15.91 -2.00 -14.50
C ALA A 10 15.94 -2.76 -13.15
N PRO A 11 16.85 -3.73 -12.93
CA PRO A 11 17.08 -4.22 -11.59
C PRO A 11 17.62 -3.05 -10.77
N VAL A 12 16.91 -2.67 -9.71
CA VAL A 12 17.36 -1.62 -8.80
C VAL A 12 18.57 -2.17 -8.05
N GLN A 13 19.77 -1.93 -8.59
CA GLN A 13 21.03 -2.34 -7.96
C GLN A 13 21.15 -1.62 -6.60
N GLY A 14 21.08 -2.38 -5.51
CA GLY A 14 21.43 -1.91 -4.16
C GLY A 14 20.39 -2.19 -3.07
N PHE A 15 19.13 -2.47 -3.41
CA PHE A 15 18.09 -2.73 -2.42
C PHE A 15 17.84 -4.22 -2.16
N SER A 16 17.31 -4.55 -0.97
CA SER A 16 16.81 -5.90 -0.70
C SER A 16 15.60 -6.21 -1.58
N ALA A 17 15.30 -7.51 -1.76
CA ALA A 17 14.13 -7.95 -2.51
C ALA A 17 12.83 -7.37 -1.91
N THR A 18 12.77 -7.28 -0.57
CA THR A 18 11.63 -6.73 0.16
C THR A 18 11.41 -5.26 -0.16
N ILE A 19 12.47 -4.43 -0.15
CA ILE A 19 12.37 -3.01 -0.50
C ILE A 19 11.96 -2.85 -1.97
N THR A 20 12.58 -3.61 -2.87
CA THR A 20 12.28 -3.55 -4.31
C THR A 20 10.81 -3.88 -4.58
N GLY A 21 10.30 -4.97 -4.02
CA GLY A 21 8.89 -5.36 -4.18
C GLY A 21 7.92 -4.37 -3.52
N THR A 22 8.30 -3.76 -2.40
CA THR A 22 7.46 -2.75 -1.73
C THR A 22 7.37 -1.47 -2.56
N ILE A 23 8.48 -1.04 -3.15
CA ILE A 23 8.52 0.10 -4.08
C ILE A 23 7.63 -0.17 -5.29
N GLU A 24 7.70 -1.36 -5.88
CA GLU A 24 6.82 -1.77 -6.98
C GLU A 24 5.34 -1.69 -6.57
N THR A 25 4.99 -2.20 -5.38
CA THR A 25 3.62 -2.10 -4.85
C THR A 25 3.18 -0.64 -4.69
N ILE A 26 4.02 0.24 -4.15
CA ILE A 26 3.71 1.68 -4.02
C ILE A 26 3.45 2.30 -5.40
N GLU A 27 4.26 1.95 -6.40
CA GLU A 27 4.11 2.45 -7.77
C GLU A 27 2.80 2.00 -8.43
N GLN A 28 2.32 0.78 -8.14
CA GLN A 28 0.98 0.33 -8.57
C GLN A 28 -0.13 1.20 -7.99
N GLY A 29 -0.05 1.55 -6.70
CA GLY A 29 -1.01 2.44 -6.04
C GLY A 29 -1.01 3.83 -6.67
N ILE A 30 0.18 4.42 -6.86
CA ILE A 30 0.35 5.72 -7.52
C ILE A 30 -0.22 5.69 -8.94
N ALA A 31 0.06 4.63 -9.73
CA ALA A 31 -0.43 4.50 -11.09
C ALA A 31 -1.97 4.44 -11.16
N LEU A 32 -2.61 3.72 -10.23
CA LEU A 32 -4.06 3.74 -10.10
C LEU A 32 -4.58 5.15 -9.81
N LEU A 33 -4.01 5.84 -8.81
CA LEU A 33 -4.48 7.18 -8.42
C LEU A 33 -4.35 8.22 -9.52
N MET A 34 -3.34 8.09 -10.40
CA MET A 34 -3.22 8.98 -11.55
C MET A 34 -4.39 8.86 -12.54
N GLN A 35 -5.08 7.73 -12.59
CA GLN A 35 -6.17 7.45 -13.51
C GLN A 35 -7.55 7.88 -12.99
N ILE A 36 -7.71 8.04 -11.67
CA ILE A 36 -8.99 8.34 -11.02
C ILE A 36 -9.17 9.85 -10.82
N GLY A 37 -10.38 10.37 -11.00
CA GLY A 37 -10.72 11.75 -10.64
C GLY A 37 -11.02 11.92 -9.14
N ASN A 38 -10.77 13.11 -8.57
CA ASN A 38 -11.00 13.37 -7.13
C ASN A 38 -12.45 13.18 -6.68
N GLU A 39 -13.43 13.39 -7.55
CA GLU A 39 -14.84 13.13 -7.22
C GLU A 39 -15.09 11.62 -7.00
N ASP A 40 -14.58 10.78 -7.90
CA ASP A 40 -14.76 9.33 -7.84
C ASP A 40 -13.88 8.68 -6.77
N TYR A 41 -12.71 9.26 -6.48
CA TYR A 41 -11.83 8.84 -5.39
C TYR A 41 -12.54 8.82 -4.03
N GLN A 42 -13.48 9.74 -3.83
CA GLN A 42 -14.26 9.91 -2.61
C GLN A 42 -15.53 9.05 -2.58
N LYS A 43 -15.91 8.40 -3.68
CA LYS A 43 -17.12 7.59 -3.75
C LYS A 43 -16.89 6.20 -3.15
N ALA A 44 -17.84 5.75 -2.36
CA ALA A 44 -18.01 4.35 -1.99
C ALA A 44 -19.10 3.71 -2.88
N ALA A 45 -19.13 2.38 -2.95
CA ALA A 45 -20.13 1.63 -3.71
C ALA A 45 -20.87 0.61 -2.84
N PRO A 46 -21.65 1.03 -1.84
CA PRO A 46 -22.41 0.11 -1.01
C PRO A 46 -23.51 -0.61 -1.82
N PRO A 47 -23.81 -1.88 -1.51
CA PRO A 47 -23.24 -2.69 -0.42
C PRO A 47 -21.92 -3.37 -0.78
N LEU A 48 -21.40 -3.22 -2.01
CA LEU A 48 -20.24 -3.96 -2.50
C LEU A 48 -18.94 -3.59 -1.76
N VAL A 49 -18.68 -2.29 -1.62
CA VAL A 49 -17.57 -1.74 -0.82
C VAL A 49 -18.07 -0.49 -0.11
N THR A 50 -17.97 -0.48 1.21
CA THR A 50 -18.51 0.59 2.07
C THR A 50 -17.56 1.75 2.28
N SER A 51 -16.27 1.54 2.06
CA SER A 51 -15.24 2.58 2.08
C SER A 51 -14.94 3.09 0.67
N SER A 52 -14.57 4.35 0.57
CA SER A 52 -14.06 4.98 -0.64
C SER A 52 -12.62 4.55 -0.96
N MET A 53 -12.15 4.84 -2.18
CA MET A 53 -10.75 4.67 -2.54
C MET A 53 -9.84 5.54 -1.65
N GLY A 54 -10.30 6.73 -1.29
CA GLY A 54 -9.63 7.62 -0.33
C GLY A 54 -9.39 7.00 1.04
N GLU A 55 -10.42 6.39 1.62
CA GLU A 55 -10.29 5.72 2.92
C GLU A 55 -9.36 4.49 2.86
N HIS A 56 -9.36 3.75 1.75
CA HIS A 56 -8.42 2.66 1.53
C HIS A 56 -6.98 3.16 1.39
N CYS A 57 -6.74 4.19 0.57
CA CYS A 57 -5.42 4.81 0.46
C CYS A 57 -4.91 5.33 1.79
N ARG A 58 -5.74 6.06 2.52
CA ARG A 58 -5.40 6.57 3.84
C ARG A 58 -5.01 5.42 4.77
N HIS A 59 -5.78 4.33 4.77
CA HIS A 59 -5.45 3.18 5.60
C HIS A 59 -4.08 2.57 5.26
N VAL A 60 -3.78 2.40 3.97
CA VAL A 60 -2.48 1.91 3.53
C VAL A 60 -1.36 2.86 3.97
N LEU A 61 -1.55 4.17 3.79
CA LEU A 61 -0.58 5.17 4.22
C LEU A 61 -0.41 5.20 5.75
N ASP A 62 -1.47 5.02 6.54
CA ASP A 62 -1.38 4.91 8.01
C ASP A 62 -0.39 3.80 8.42
N ILE A 63 -0.42 2.64 7.75
CA ILE A 63 0.51 1.53 8.01
C ILE A 63 1.95 1.92 7.66
N PHE A 64 2.17 2.55 6.50
CA PHE A 64 3.51 2.97 6.11
C PHE A 64 4.08 4.09 7.00
N HIS A 65 3.25 5.03 7.43
CA HIS A 65 3.68 6.08 8.37
C HIS A 65 4.05 5.49 9.73
N ALA A 66 3.25 4.56 10.25
CA ALA A 66 3.59 3.83 11.46
C ALA A 66 4.93 3.08 11.32
N LEU A 67 5.21 2.51 10.15
CA LEU A 67 6.51 1.89 9.87
C LEU A 67 7.65 2.87 9.74
N SER A 68 7.42 4.07 9.19
CA SER A 68 8.47 5.09 9.09
C SER A 68 8.91 5.62 10.45
N ASP A 69 8.08 5.45 11.48
CA ASP A 69 8.35 5.82 12.87
C ASP A 69 8.90 4.66 13.71
N PHE A 70 9.47 3.62 13.06
CA PHE A 70 9.87 2.37 13.72
C PHE A 70 10.83 2.55 14.92
N GLU A 71 11.62 3.63 14.97
CA GLU A 71 12.50 3.94 16.10
C GLU A 71 11.73 4.26 17.39
N ASN A 72 10.54 4.85 17.26
CA ASN A 72 9.63 5.16 18.38
C ASN A 72 8.62 4.02 18.65
N GLY A 73 8.66 2.96 17.83
CA GLY A 73 7.72 1.86 17.84
C GLY A 73 6.64 2.00 16.78
N VAL A 74 6.16 0.86 16.30
CA VAL A 74 5.17 0.81 15.21
C VAL A 74 3.77 0.62 15.81
N ASP A 75 2.91 1.64 15.76
CA ASP A 75 1.52 1.53 16.25
C ASP A 75 0.51 1.59 15.10
N TYR A 76 0.04 0.42 14.66
CA TYR A 76 -0.95 0.30 13.57
C TYR A 76 -2.35 0.79 13.96
N ASN A 77 -2.60 1.10 15.23
CA ASN A 77 -3.90 1.63 15.66
C ASN A 77 -4.03 3.13 15.38
N GLN A 78 -2.91 3.83 15.12
CA GLN A 78 -2.90 5.24 14.78
C GLN A 78 -3.47 5.46 13.39
N ARG A 79 -4.78 5.75 13.35
CA ARG A 79 -5.52 5.93 12.10
C ARG A 79 -5.91 7.38 11.89
N ARG A 80 -5.46 7.97 10.79
CA ARG A 80 -5.72 9.37 10.42
C ARG A 80 -7.10 9.56 9.76
N ARG A 81 -8.16 9.08 10.44
CA ARG A 81 -9.55 9.14 9.92
C ARG A 81 -9.97 10.59 9.67
N GLY A 82 -10.58 10.86 8.51
CA GLY A 82 -11.03 12.20 8.12
C GLY A 82 -9.92 13.14 7.62
N HIS A 83 -8.68 12.65 7.53
CA HIS A 83 -7.55 13.39 6.97
C HIS A 83 -7.78 13.75 5.49
N ASP A 84 -7.21 14.86 5.02
CA ASP A 84 -7.42 15.37 3.66
C ASP A 84 -6.97 14.42 2.55
N VAL A 85 -6.12 13.46 2.89
CA VAL A 85 -5.67 12.38 2.00
C VAL A 85 -6.83 11.47 1.57
N GLU A 86 -7.92 11.40 2.32
CA GLU A 86 -9.13 10.68 1.91
C GLU A 86 -9.90 11.40 0.78
N LYS A 87 -9.63 12.70 0.57
CA LYS A 87 -10.38 13.56 -0.37
C LYS A 87 -9.54 14.00 -1.56
N THR A 88 -8.22 14.03 -1.38
CA THR A 88 -7.28 14.58 -2.37
C THR A 88 -6.30 13.51 -2.80
N ARG A 89 -6.53 12.92 -3.97
CA ARG A 89 -5.66 11.85 -4.49
C ARG A 89 -4.23 12.35 -4.73
N GLU A 90 -4.05 13.63 -5.07
CA GLU A 90 -2.73 14.21 -5.29
C GLU A 90 -1.92 14.23 -3.98
N LEU A 91 -2.57 14.49 -2.85
CA LEU A 91 -1.93 14.40 -1.53
C LEU A 91 -1.52 12.96 -1.22
N ALA A 92 -2.38 11.98 -1.53
CA ALA A 92 -2.04 10.57 -1.36
C ALA A 92 -0.82 10.17 -2.21
N ILE A 93 -0.75 10.62 -3.46
CA ILE A 93 0.40 10.40 -4.34
C ILE A 93 1.68 11.00 -3.74
N VAL A 94 1.62 12.23 -3.21
CA VAL A 94 2.77 12.88 -2.56
C VAL A 94 3.25 12.10 -1.33
N GLU A 95 2.32 11.63 -0.48
CA GLU A 95 2.69 10.81 0.67
C GLU A 95 3.31 9.48 0.24
N PHE A 96 2.76 8.80 -0.77
CA PHE A 96 3.35 7.56 -1.31
C PHE A 96 4.76 7.78 -1.86
N GLN A 97 5.02 8.90 -2.56
CA GLN A 97 6.37 9.24 -3.02
C GLN A 97 7.32 9.47 -1.85
N SER A 98 6.85 10.08 -0.75
CA SER A 98 7.63 10.29 0.46
C SER A 98 7.99 8.96 1.14
N ILE A 99 7.04 8.02 1.23
CA ILE A 99 7.29 6.66 1.72
C ILE A 99 8.30 5.93 0.82
N LYS A 100 8.19 6.07 -0.50
CA LYS A 100 9.14 5.48 -1.46
C LYS A 100 10.55 6.00 -1.24
N GLN A 101 10.69 7.31 -1.00
CA GLN A 101 11.97 7.94 -0.69
C GLN A 101 12.54 7.41 0.64
N TRP A 102 11.72 7.33 1.69
CA TRP A 102 12.12 6.75 2.98
C TRP A 102 12.62 5.31 2.84
N LEU A 103 11.87 4.43 2.15
CA LEU A 103 12.28 3.05 1.90
C LEU A 103 13.63 2.96 1.17
N SER A 104 13.89 3.90 0.25
CA SER A 104 15.13 3.96 -0.53
C SER A 104 16.34 4.45 0.28
N GLN A 105 16.11 4.96 1.49
CA GLN A 105 17.16 5.48 2.38
C GLN A 105 17.52 4.52 3.51
N LEU A 106 16.71 3.47 3.73
CA LEU A 106 16.98 2.47 4.76
C LEU A 106 18.28 1.70 4.50
N THR A 107 19.09 1.59 5.54
CA THR A 107 20.33 0.81 5.53
C THR A 107 20.06 -0.68 5.77
N PRO A 108 20.99 -1.58 5.35
CA PRO A 108 20.85 -3.01 5.62
C PRO A 108 20.72 -3.38 7.11
N ASP A 109 21.30 -2.58 8.01
CA ASP A 109 21.24 -2.83 9.45
C ASP A 109 19.88 -2.40 10.04
N GLU A 110 19.34 -1.24 9.62
CA GLU A 110 17.99 -0.81 10.00
C GLU A 110 16.93 -1.81 9.53
N ILE A 111 17.03 -2.32 8.30
CA ILE A 111 16.09 -3.30 7.74
C ILE A 111 16.00 -4.57 8.61
N LYS A 112 17.10 -4.97 9.25
CA LYS A 112 17.18 -6.18 10.10
C LYS A 112 16.86 -5.90 11.57
N GLN A 113 16.56 -4.66 11.93
CA GLN A 113 16.28 -4.28 13.31
C GLN A 113 15.00 -4.96 13.82
N THR A 114 15.03 -5.38 15.09
CA THR A 114 13.82 -5.79 15.80
C THR A 114 13.04 -4.54 16.24
N VAL A 115 11.76 -4.51 15.92
CA VAL A 115 10.83 -3.43 16.25
C VAL A 115 9.70 -3.98 17.12
N THR A 116 9.14 -3.14 17.99
CA THR A 116 7.90 -3.44 18.70
C THR A 116 6.73 -2.92 17.90
N VAL A 117 5.76 -3.81 17.64
CA VAL A 117 4.55 -3.53 16.86
C VAL A 117 3.35 -3.63 17.79
N LYS A 118 2.52 -2.60 17.81
CA LYS A 118 1.25 -2.56 18.54
C LYS A 118 0.09 -2.61 17.55
N THR A 119 -0.86 -3.51 17.80
CA THR A 119 -2.05 -3.68 16.98
C THR A 119 -3.24 -4.13 17.83
N GLU A 120 -4.42 -3.59 17.57
CA GLU A 120 -5.68 -4.11 18.09
C GLU A 120 -5.97 -5.48 17.47
N VAL A 121 -6.40 -6.43 18.31
CA VAL A 121 -6.55 -7.85 17.95
C VAL A 121 -7.95 -8.39 18.25
N ALA A 122 -8.83 -7.58 18.84
CA ALA A 122 -10.21 -7.97 19.14
C ALA A 122 -11.21 -7.00 18.51
N LEU A 123 -12.34 -7.53 18.04
CA LEU A 123 -13.42 -6.74 17.47
C LEU A 123 -14.41 -6.25 18.54
N SER A 124 -14.60 -7.03 19.60
CA SER A 124 -15.59 -6.77 20.65
C SER A 124 -15.09 -5.83 21.74
N GLU A 125 -13.78 -5.63 21.83
CA GLU A 125 -13.11 -4.90 22.90
C GLU A 125 -11.90 -4.15 22.34
N THR A 126 -11.52 -3.04 22.96
CA THR A 126 -10.24 -2.37 22.67
C THR A 126 -9.11 -3.15 23.34
N LEU A 127 -8.69 -4.23 22.70
CA LEU A 127 -7.60 -5.09 23.15
C LEU A 127 -6.45 -5.04 22.14
N SER A 128 -5.31 -4.48 22.58
CA SER A 128 -4.08 -4.44 21.77
C SER A 128 -3.09 -5.50 22.22
N ALA A 129 -2.42 -6.12 21.24
CA ALA A 129 -1.21 -6.90 21.46
C ALA A 129 0.02 -6.04 21.11
N GLU A 130 1.10 -6.25 21.85
CA GLU A 130 2.43 -5.77 21.51
C GLU A 130 3.30 -6.99 21.16
N VAL A 131 3.91 -6.97 19.98
CA VAL A 131 4.71 -8.09 19.46
C VAL A 131 6.05 -7.58 18.96
N SER A 132 7.07 -8.42 19.08
CA SER A 132 8.39 -8.15 18.49
C SER A 132 8.45 -8.76 17.09
N ALA A 133 8.87 -7.96 16.10
CA ALA A 133 9.04 -8.38 14.72
C ALA A 133 10.32 -7.77 14.12
N GLN A 134 10.79 -8.29 12.99
CA GLN A 134 11.85 -7.61 12.22
C GLN A 134 11.23 -6.55 11.32
N LEU A 135 11.90 -5.40 11.17
CA LEU A 135 11.42 -4.32 10.29
C LEU A 135 11.19 -4.82 8.86
N GLU A 136 12.09 -5.64 8.31
CA GLU A 136 11.91 -6.25 6.99
C GLU A 136 10.60 -7.04 6.87
N ARG A 137 10.23 -7.81 7.90
CA ARG A 137 8.98 -8.57 7.89
C ARG A 137 7.76 -7.65 7.83
N GLU A 138 7.81 -6.56 8.59
CA GLU A 138 6.71 -5.60 8.64
C GLU A 138 6.60 -4.76 7.36
N ILE A 139 7.73 -4.44 6.70
CA ILE A 139 7.72 -3.85 5.36
C ILE A 139 7.05 -4.81 4.36
N ALA A 140 7.40 -6.09 4.39
CA ALA A 140 6.74 -7.10 3.55
C ALA A 140 5.23 -7.24 3.88
N PHE A 141 4.84 -7.07 5.14
CA PHE A 141 3.44 -7.05 5.55
C PHE A 141 2.71 -5.84 4.96
N ALA A 142 3.28 -4.65 5.07
CA ALA A 142 2.69 -3.43 4.52
C ALA A 142 2.49 -3.52 3.00
N ALA A 143 3.45 -4.10 2.26
CA ALA A 143 3.29 -4.36 0.83
C ALA A 143 2.12 -5.31 0.55
N ALA A 144 2.02 -6.44 1.26
CA ALA A 144 0.91 -7.38 1.10
C ALA A 144 -0.46 -6.75 1.47
N HIS A 145 -0.50 -5.93 2.52
CA HIS A 145 -1.69 -5.21 2.96
C HIS A 145 -2.11 -4.14 1.95
N ALA A 146 -1.17 -3.41 1.38
CA ALA A 146 -1.40 -2.46 0.30
C ALA A 146 -1.98 -3.16 -0.94
N THR A 147 -1.39 -4.28 -1.37
CA THR A 147 -1.92 -5.09 -2.49
C THR A 147 -3.36 -5.55 -2.24
N HIS A 148 -3.68 -5.98 -1.02
CA HIS A 148 -5.06 -6.31 -0.65
C HIS A 148 -6.02 -5.12 -0.84
N HIS A 149 -5.63 -3.93 -0.37
CA HIS A 149 -6.44 -2.74 -0.56
C HIS A 149 -6.54 -2.28 -2.02
N TYR A 150 -5.49 -2.46 -2.82
CA TYR A 150 -5.55 -2.17 -4.25
C TYR A 150 -6.50 -3.10 -5.00
N ALA A 151 -6.67 -4.35 -4.55
CA ALA A 151 -7.71 -5.23 -5.09
C ALA A 151 -9.13 -4.69 -4.82
N LEU A 152 -9.39 -4.15 -3.62
CA LEU A 152 -10.68 -3.52 -3.29
C LEU A 152 -10.90 -2.23 -4.08
N MET A 153 -9.87 -1.38 -4.17
CA MET A 153 -9.92 -0.16 -4.96
C MET A 153 -10.12 -0.43 -6.45
N LYS A 154 -9.53 -1.51 -6.98
CA LYS A 154 -9.77 -1.97 -8.35
C LYS A 154 -11.23 -2.33 -8.59
N VAL A 155 -11.87 -3.02 -7.66
CA VAL A 155 -13.32 -3.32 -7.74
C VAL A 155 -14.13 -2.02 -7.80
N LEU A 156 -13.82 -1.04 -6.94
CA LEU A 156 -14.46 0.28 -6.97
C LEU A 156 -14.24 1.01 -8.30
N ALA A 157 -12.99 1.04 -8.80
CA ALA A 157 -12.63 1.71 -10.04
C ALA A 157 -13.39 1.11 -11.23
N ILE A 158 -13.45 -0.22 -11.35
CA ILE A 158 -14.21 -0.91 -12.39
C ILE A 158 -15.71 -0.58 -12.28
N GLN A 159 -16.26 -0.56 -11.07
CA GLN A 159 -17.67 -0.21 -10.83
C GLN A 159 -17.99 1.22 -11.26
N LEU A 160 -17.03 2.14 -11.15
CA LEU A 160 -17.14 3.53 -11.57
C LEU A 160 -16.78 3.75 -13.06
N GLY A 161 -16.52 2.67 -13.81
CA GLY A 161 -16.29 2.71 -15.26
C GLY A 161 -14.82 2.90 -15.68
N TYR A 162 -13.88 2.83 -14.75
CA TYR A 162 -12.46 2.93 -15.06
C TYR A 162 -11.89 1.59 -15.57
N GLN A 163 -10.95 1.68 -16.51
CA GLN A 163 -10.10 0.55 -16.86
C GLN A 163 -8.88 0.54 -15.95
N THR A 164 -8.54 -0.62 -15.39
CA THR A 164 -7.39 -0.79 -14.50
C THR A 164 -6.43 -1.83 -15.07
N ASP A 165 -5.18 -1.80 -14.64
CA ASP A 165 -4.23 -2.88 -14.95
C ASP A 165 -4.78 -4.25 -14.51
N LYS A 166 -4.57 -5.26 -15.37
CA LYS A 166 -5.04 -6.63 -15.14
C LYS A 166 -4.41 -7.24 -13.88
N GLU A 167 -3.15 -6.91 -13.59
CA GLU A 167 -2.36 -7.46 -12.50
C GLU A 167 -2.49 -6.66 -11.20
N LEU A 168 -3.09 -5.45 -11.24
CA LEU A 168 -3.35 -4.65 -10.04
C LEU A 168 -4.10 -5.47 -8.98
N GLY A 169 -3.54 -5.49 -7.76
CA GLY A 169 -4.08 -6.24 -6.62
C GLY A 169 -3.71 -7.73 -6.60
N PHE A 170 -2.87 -8.21 -7.51
CA PHE A 170 -2.38 -9.59 -7.46
C PHE A 170 -1.23 -9.74 -6.47
N ALA A 171 -1.24 -10.84 -5.72
CA ALA A 171 -0.06 -11.23 -4.96
C ALA A 171 1.08 -11.60 -5.93
N PRO A 172 2.35 -11.25 -5.65
CA PRO A 172 3.47 -11.54 -6.55
C PRO A 172 3.59 -13.01 -6.96
N ALA A 173 3.31 -13.95 -6.04
CA ALA A 173 3.32 -15.38 -6.31
C ALA A 173 2.24 -15.80 -7.34
N THR A 174 1.09 -15.11 -7.35
CA THR A 174 0.05 -15.31 -8.38
C THR A 174 0.56 -14.89 -9.75
N SER A 175 1.26 -13.77 -9.85
CA SER A 175 1.85 -13.32 -11.12
C SER A 175 2.95 -14.26 -11.60
N SER A 176 3.79 -14.80 -10.70
CA SER A 176 4.77 -15.84 -11.05
C SER A 176 4.11 -17.08 -11.66
N TYR A 177 3.05 -17.59 -11.03
CA TYR A 177 2.30 -18.74 -11.54
C TYR A 177 1.70 -18.50 -12.93
N LEU A 178 1.21 -17.29 -13.21
CA LEU A 178 0.65 -16.94 -14.52
C LEU A 178 1.72 -16.86 -15.61
N ARG A 179 2.91 -16.33 -15.30
CA ARG A 179 4.06 -16.29 -16.25
C ARG A 179 4.59 -17.68 -16.60
N GLU A 180 4.54 -18.63 -15.68
CA GLU A 180 4.93 -20.02 -15.95
C GLU A 180 3.96 -20.76 -16.90
N LYS A 181 2.76 -20.21 -17.09
CA LYS A 181 1.68 -20.81 -17.90
C LYS A 181 1.45 -20.13 -19.26
N SER A 182 2.14 -19.03 -19.54
CA SER A 182 2.09 -18.27 -20.81
C SER A 182 3.22 -18.67 -21.74
#